data_AF-I9QED6-F1
#
_entry.id   AF-I9QED6-F1
#
_cell.length_a   1.000
_cell.length_b   1.000
_cell.length_c   1.000
_cell.angle_alpha   90.00
_cell.angle_beta   90.00
_cell.angle_gamma   90.00
#
_symmetry.space_group_name_H-M   'P 1'
#
loop_
_entity.id
_entity.type
_entity.pdbx_description
1 polymer ?
#
loop_
_entity_poly.entity_id
_entity_poly.type
_entity_poly.pdbx_seq_one_letter_code
_entity_poly.pdbx_strand_id
1 'polypeptide(L)'
;MKSDFWSGGHNYSLQKISNKVNNLCLYHILKSYEKDIMKLGVGSGLKNIQLKALKDFEIPLPPLNEQIAIANILSDLDNEIASLKNKKRQFENIKKALNHDLMSAKIRVLEK
;
A
#
# COMPACT_ATOMS: atom_id res chain seq x y z
N MET A 1 2.28 -4.85 -2.14
CA MET A 1 1.69 -6.00 -2.87
C MET A 1 2.83 -6.99 -3.06
N LYS A 2 2.78 -8.17 -2.40
CA LYS A 2 3.87 -9.17 -2.45
C LYS A 2 3.48 -10.43 -3.24
N SER A 3 2.32 -10.39 -3.91
CA SER A 3 1.81 -11.48 -4.74
C SER A 3 1.98 -11.13 -6.20
N ASP A 4 2.20 -12.15 -7.01
CA ASP A 4 2.21 -12.01 -8.45
C ASP A 4 0.87 -11.45 -8.94
N PHE A 5 0.92 -10.58 -9.94
CA PHE A 5 -0.26 -10.00 -10.56
C PHE A 5 0.03 -9.68 -12.03
N TRP A 6 -1.04 -9.59 -12.83
CA TRP A 6 -0.93 -9.22 -14.23
C TRP A 6 -0.95 -7.70 -14.41
N SER A 7 0.11 -7.14 -14.99
CA SER A 7 0.19 -5.72 -15.34
C SER A 7 -0.43 -5.47 -16.70
N GLY A 8 -1.67 -4.95 -16.72
CA GLY A 8 -2.39 -4.61 -17.96
C GLY A 8 -1.89 -3.33 -18.65
N GLY A 9 -2.54 -2.94 -19.76
CA GLY A 9 -2.10 -1.85 -20.65
C GLY A 9 -2.12 -0.43 -20.07
N HIS A 10 -2.75 -0.23 -18.91
CA HIS A 10 -2.77 1.05 -18.17
C HIS A 10 -1.84 1.05 -16.95
N ASN A 11 -0.98 0.04 -16.83
CA ASN A 11 -0.03 -0.09 -15.74
C ASN A 11 1.41 -0.09 -16.28
N TYR A 12 2.24 0.78 -15.70
CA TYR A 12 3.66 0.86 -16.01
C TYR A 12 4.46 0.13 -14.95
N SER A 13 5.29 -0.82 -15.39
CA SER A 13 6.22 -1.54 -14.54
C SER A 13 7.63 -0.96 -14.68
N LEU A 14 8.27 -0.64 -13.56
CA LEU A 14 9.68 -0.30 -13.53
C LEU A 14 10.51 -1.59 -13.53
N GLN A 15 11.37 -1.75 -14.54
CA GLN A 15 12.23 -2.92 -14.70
C GLN A 15 13.70 -2.47 -14.80
N LYS A 16 14.64 -3.37 -14.50
CA LYS A 16 16.09 -3.14 -14.61
C LYS A 16 16.57 -1.93 -13.79
N ILE A 17 16.05 -1.81 -12.56
CA ILE A 17 16.44 -0.75 -11.62
C ILE A 17 17.90 -0.96 -11.20
N SER A 18 18.67 0.13 -11.09
CA SER A 18 20.09 0.09 -10.70
C SER A 18 20.25 -0.44 -9.27
N ASN A 19 21.34 -1.19 -9.03
CA ASN A 19 21.73 -1.68 -7.69
C ASN A 19 22.02 -0.55 -6.68
N LYS A 20 22.11 0.71 -7.14
CA LYS A 20 22.27 1.90 -6.29
C LYS A 20 20.93 2.44 -5.75
N VAL A 21 19.81 1.80 -6.09
CA VAL A 21 18.47 2.21 -5.71
C VAL A 21 17.80 1.11 -4.89
N ASN A 22 17.34 1.45 -3.69
CA ASN A 22 16.52 0.58 -2.88
C ASN A 22 15.06 0.65 -3.37
N ASN A 23 14.50 -0.49 -3.79
CA ASN A 23 13.14 -0.56 -4.35
C ASN A 23 12.04 -0.13 -3.37
N LEU A 24 12.19 -0.41 -2.07
CA LEU A 24 11.21 -0.01 -1.07
C LEU A 24 11.27 1.50 -0.85
N CYS A 25 12.47 2.07 -0.74
CA CYS A 25 12.63 3.51 -0.67
C CYS A 25 12.02 4.20 -1.91
N LEU A 26 12.32 3.70 -3.11
CA LEU A 26 11.75 4.20 -4.36
C LEU A 26 10.21 4.13 -4.36
N TYR A 27 9.64 3.02 -3.90
CA TYR A 27 8.19 2.88 -3.74
C TYR A 27 7.62 3.97 -2.83
N HIS A 28 8.23 4.20 -1.66
CA HIS A 28 7.76 5.21 -0.72
C HIS A 28 7.90 6.64 -1.26
N ILE A 29 8.99 6.95 -1.97
CA ILE A 29 9.18 8.25 -2.64
C ILE A 29 8.11 8.45 -3.73
N LEU A 30 7.94 7.49 -4.64
CA LEU A 30 6.90 7.60 -5.67
C LEU A 30 5.50 7.72 -5.07
N LYS A 31 5.25 7.04 -3.95
CA LYS A 31 3.98 7.15 -3.23
C LYS A 31 3.81 8.52 -2.57
N SER A 32 4.86 9.15 -2.05
CA SER A 32 4.78 10.52 -1.51
C SER A 32 4.48 11.55 -2.60
N TYR A 33 4.97 11.33 -3.82
CA TYR A 33 4.71 12.17 -4.99
C TYR A 33 3.44 11.80 -5.78
N GLU A 34 2.61 10.87 -5.29
CA GLU A 34 1.41 10.40 -6.00
C GLU A 34 0.53 11.55 -6.47
N LYS A 35 0.31 12.56 -5.63
CA LYS A 35 -0.53 13.71 -6.00
C LYS A 35 0.03 14.50 -7.19
N ASP A 36 1.34 14.63 -7.28
CA ASP A 36 1.98 15.37 -8.37
C ASP A 36 2.05 14.53 -9.64
N ILE A 37 2.34 13.24 -9.51
CA ILE A 37 2.27 12.27 -10.61
C ILE A 37 0.84 12.25 -11.20
N MET A 38 -0.19 12.28 -10.37
CA MET A 38 -1.59 12.29 -10.82
C MET A 38 -1.99 13.58 -11.55
N LYS A 39 -1.29 14.71 -11.32
CA LYS A 39 -1.51 15.95 -12.07
C LYS A 39 -0.99 15.87 -13.52
N LEU A 40 -0.08 14.94 -13.81
CA LEU A 40 0.40 14.68 -15.18
C LEU A 40 -0.66 13.99 -16.05
N GLY A 41 -1.78 13.54 -15.47
CA GLY A 41 -2.87 12.91 -16.18
C GLY A 41 -3.56 13.87 -17.15
N VAL A 42 -3.62 13.49 -18.43
CA VAL A 42 -4.28 14.25 -19.50
C VAL A 42 -5.61 13.61 -19.85
N GLY A 43 -6.60 14.41 -20.23
CA GLY A 43 -7.95 13.98 -20.60
C GLY A 43 -9.02 14.43 -19.60
N SER A 44 -10.19 14.83 -20.10
CA SER A 44 -11.30 15.31 -19.27
C SER A 44 -12.17 14.18 -18.71
N GLY A 45 -12.38 13.10 -19.48
CA GLY A 45 -13.15 11.92 -19.06
C GLY A 45 -12.27 10.85 -18.42
N LEU A 46 -11.42 10.20 -19.23
CA LEU A 46 -10.46 9.20 -18.77
C LEU A 46 -9.06 9.84 -18.68
N LYS A 47 -8.65 10.20 -17.46
CA LYS A 47 -7.30 10.70 -17.21
C LYS A 47 -6.29 9.59 -17.41
N ASN A 48 -5.35 9.79 -18.33
CA ASN A 48 -4.24 8.88 -18.56
C ASN A 48 -2.91 9.61 -18.44
N ILE A 49 -1.96 9.01 -17.74
CA ILE A 49 -0.59 9.54 -17.63
C ILE A 49 0.21 8.97 -18.80
N GLN A 50 0.81 9.86 -19.58
CA GLN A 50 1.66 9.43 -20.70
C GLN A 50 3.01 8.93 -20.18
N LEU A 51 3.52 7.84 -20.76
CA LEU A 51 4.83 7.28 -20.40
C LEU A 51 5.96 8.31 -20.49
N LYS A 52 5.90 9.24 -21.46
CA LYS A 52 6.90 10.31 -21.60
C LYS A 52 6.91 11.22 -20.37
N ALA A 53 5.75 11.72 -19.95
CA ALA A 53 5.64 12.58 -18.78
C ALA A 53 6.13 11.88 -17.49
N LEU A 54 5.90 10.57 -17.37
CA LEU A 54 6.39 9.80 -16.23
C LEU A 54 7.92 9.62 -16.25
N LYS A 55 8.53 9.48 -17.44
CA LYS A 55 10.00 9.40 -17.59
C LYS A 55 10.70 10.73 -17.30
N ASP A 56 10.03 11.83 -17.62
CA ASP A 56 10.54 13.19 -17.41
C ASP A 56 10.28 13.68 -15.97
N PHE A 57 9.60 12.88 -15.13
CA PHE A 57 9.32 13.22 -13.73
C PHE A 57 10.54 12.95 -12.85
N GLU A 58 11.17 14.02 -12.37
CA GLU A 58 12.34 13.94 -11.50
C GLU A 58 11.94 13.75 -10.03
N ILE A 59 12.71 12.92 -9.32
CA ILE A 59 12.56 12.70 -7.89
C ILE A 59 13.92 12.85 -7.19
N PRO A 60 13.96 13.38 -5.96
CA PRO A 60 15.17 13.37 -5.15
C PRO A 60 15.50 11.93 -4.76
N LEU A 61 16.74 11.50 -5.01
CA LEU A 61 17.24 10.19 -4.59
C LEU A 61 18.37 10.37 -3.57
N PRO A 62 18.16 10.01 -2.29
CA PRO A 62 19.19 10.15 -1.27
C PRO A 62 20.31 9.11 -1.44
N PRO A 63 21.45 9.23 -0.73
CA PRO A 63 22.51 8.23 -0.71
C PRO A 63 22.00 6.85 -0.25
N LEU A 64 22.66 5.78 -0.71
CA LEU A 64 22.18 4.41 -0.48
C LEU A 64 21.97 4.05 1.00
N ASN A 65 22.83 4.51 1.90
CA ASN A 65 22.67 4.27 3.33
C ASN A 65 21.39 4.87 3.90
N GLU A 66 21.06 6.09 3.46
CA GLU A 66 19.84 6.78 3.87
C GLU A 66 18.60 6.12 3.24
N GLN A 67 18.69 5.68 1.98
CA GLN A 67 17.62 4.90 1.35
C GLN A 67 17.29 3.64 2.15
N ILE A 68 18.30 2.91 2.64
CA ILE A 68 18.11 1.71 3.47
C ILE A 68 17.46 2.07 4.81
N ALA A 69 17.92 3.13 5.47
CA ALA A 69 17.35 3.58 6.73
C ALA A 69 15.86 3.96 6.59
N ILE A 70 15.53 4.73 5.56
CA ILE A 70 14.14 5.11 5.24
C ILE A 70 13.29 3.86 4.97
N ALA A 71 13.79 2.95 4.13
CA ALA A 71 13.07 1.73 3.78
C ALA A 71 12.77 0.86 5.01
N ASN A 72 13.73 0.71 5.93
CA ASN A 72 13.56 -0.09 7.14
C ASN A 72 12.50 0.52 8.06
N ILE A 73 12.61 1.81 8.39
CA ILE A 73 11.67 2.50 9.29
C ILE A 73 10.24 2.42 8.74
N LEU A 74 10.05 2.68 7.45
CA LEU A 74 8.72 2.63 6.84
C LEU A 74 8.18 1.20 6.71
N SER A 75 9.04 0.22 6.45
CA SER A 75 8.64 -1.19 6.42
C SER A 75 8.17 -1.69 7.79
N ASP A 76 8.85 -1.28 8.87
CA ASP A 76 8.45 -1.63 10.23
C ASP A 76 7.08 -1.04 10.59
N LEU A 77 6.85 0.22 10.22
CA LEU A 77 5.56 0.88 10.38
C LEU A 77 4.45 0.16 9.58
N ASP A 78 4.71 -0.19 8.32
CA ASP A 78 3.75 -0.93 7.49
C ASP A 78 3.40 -2.30 8.09
N ASN A 79 4.39 -3.00 8.65
CA ASN A 79 4.21 -4.27 9.33
C ASN A 79 3.34 -4.11 10.59
N GLU A 80 3.57 -3.06 11.39
CA GLU A 80 2.77 -2.77 12.57
C GLU A 80 1.31 -2.46 12.20
N ILE A 81 1.09 -1.63 11.18
CA ILE A 81 -0.25 -1.31 10.66
C ILE A 81 -0.95 -2.59 10.18
N ALA A 82 -0.24 -3.46 9.46
CA ALA A 82 -0.80 -4.73 9.00
C ALA A 82 -1.20 -5.65 10.17
N SER A 83 -0.36 -5.73 11.21
CA SER A 83 -0.65 -6.47 12.44
C SER A 83 -1.91 -5.94 13.14
N LEU A 84 -2.02 -4.63 13.31
CA LEU A 84 -3.19 -3.99 13.93
C LEU A 84 -4.48 -4.20 13.12
N LYS A 85 -4.41 -4.09 11.79
CA LYS A 85 -5.55 -4.39 10.89
C LYS A 85 -6.00 -5.84 11.01
N ASN A 86 -5.06 -6.78 11.12
CA ASN A 86 -5.37 -8.20 11.32
C ASN A 86 -6.06 -8.45 12.67
N LYS A 87 -5.55 -7.88 13.76
CA LYS A 87 -6.17 -7.96 15.09
C LYS A 87 -7.59 -7.38 15.07
N LYS A 88 -7.78 -6.20 14.48
CA LYS A 88 -9.12 -5.60 14.31
C LYS A 88 -10.07 -6.53 13.56
N ARG A 89 -9.63 -7.12 12.46
CA ARG A 89 -10.44 -8.08 11.68
C ARG A 89 -10.83 -9.31 12.50
N GLN A 90 -9.92 -9.84 13.32
CA GLN A 90 -10.22 -10.97 14.21
C GLN A 90 -11.29 -10.60 15.24
N PHE A 91 -11.16 -9.44 15.90
CA PHE A 91 -12.17 -8.97 16.86
C PHE A 91 -13.54 -8.75 16.21
N GLU A 92 -13.61 -8.17 15.01
CA GLU A 92 -14.86 -8.01 14.27
C GLU A 92 -15.51 -9.36 13.94
N ASN A 93 -14.71 -10.36 13.56
CA ASN A 93 -15.23 -11.71 13.29
C ASN A 93 -15.76 -12.38 14.56
N ILE A 94 -15.04 -12.27 15.68
CA ILE A 94 -15.49 -12.78 16.98
C ILE A 94 -16.78 -12.10 17.40
N LYS A 95 -16.86 -10.77 17.29
CA LYS A 95 -18.06 -10.00 17.60
C LYS A 95 -19.26 -10.44 16.75
N LYS A 96 -19.06 -10.66 15.45
CA LYS A 96 -20.11 -11.15 14.54
C LYS A 96 -20.58 -12.55 14.92
N ALA A 97 -19.66 -13.47 15.19
CA ALA A 97 -19.97 -14.84 15.59
C ALA A 97 -20.74 -14.85 16.92
N LEU A 98 -20.27 -14.12 17.93
CA LEU A 98 -20.94 -14.00 19.22
C LEU A 98 -22.35 -13.42 19.07
N ASN A 99 -22.51 -12.36 18.28
CA ASN A 99 -23.84 -11.78 18.04
C ASN A 99 -24.78 -12.76 17.33
N HIS A 100 -24.27 -13.55 16.38
CA HIS A 100 -25.04 -14.61 15.75
C HIS A 100 -25.46 -15.70 16.76
N ASP A 101 -24.58 -16.13 17.66
CA ASP A 101 -24.87 -17.15 18.66
C ASP A 101 -25.84 -16.67 19.74
N LEU A 102 -25.79 -15.38 20.09
CA LEU A 102 -26.77 -14.72 20.97
C LEU A 102 -28.16 -14.65 20.31
N MET A 103 -28.23 -14.18 19.05
CA MET A 103 -29.50 -14.04 18.32
C MET A 103 -30.14 -15.38 17.95
N SER A 104 -29.34 -16.43 17.77
CA SER A 104 -29.81 -17.81 17.57
C SER A 104 -30.10 -18.56 18.87
N ALA A 105 -30.01 -17.88 20.02
CA ALA A 105 -30.22 -18.43 21.36
C ALA A 105 -29.35 -19.65 21.72
N LYS A 106 -28.24 -19.88 21.00
CA LYS A 106 -27.24 -20.90 21.32
C LYS A 106 -26.49 -20.56 22.60
N ILE A 107 -26.26 -19.27 22.84
CA ILE A 107 -25.64 -18.74 24.05
C ILE A 107 -26.63 -17.76 24.68
N ARG A 108 -26.76 -17.80 26.01
CA ARG A 108 -27.58 -16.86 26.78
C ARG A 108 -26.72 -16.10 27.76
N VAL A 109 -27.02 -14.81 27.94
CA VAL A 109 -26.37 -13.99 28.96
C VAL A 109 -27.01 -14.32 30.31
N LEU A 110 -26.19 -14.71 31.29
CA LEU A 110 -26.65 -14.88 32.67
C LEU A 110 -26.70 -13.50 33.32
N GLU A 111 -27.83 -13.16 33.93
CA GLU A 111 -27.95 -11.94 34.74
C GLU A 111 -27.13 -12.10 36.04
N LYS A 112 -26.51 -11.00 36.47
CA LYS A 112 -25.74 -10.91 37.72
C LYS A 112 -26.62 -10.34 38.84
#